data_AF-A0A0C2EPT3-F1
#
_entry.id   AF-A0A0C2EPT3-F1
#
_cell.length_a   1.000
_cell.length_b   1.000
_cell.length_c   1.000
_cell.angle_alpha   90.00
_cell.angle_beta   90.00
_cell.angle_gamma   90.00
#
_symmetry.space_group_name_H-M   'P 1'
#
loop_
_entity.id
_entity.type
_entity.pdbx_description
1 polymer ?
#
loop_
_entity_poly.entity_id
_entity_poly.type
_entity_poly.pdbx_seq_one_letter_code
_entity_poly.pdbx_strand_id
1 'polypeptide(L)'
;MERSARDQKIPSYQELPVKRTMARNFAGIRRSLHFDDALVAGPHTHSMTIRAIPQVSVGRNGLGAFILQCRKLDFHYCDWAGSSRGMNLFIKQKLQKFAAQNPQIEFTVSPRPSRHPVIVGTYITGQERAICVRNLDANQILKKAEMLRDATGEKNKKFSKPVSSINESVRGVWSPYHGHGMKV
;
A
#
# COMPACT_ATOMS: atom_id res chain seq x y z
N MET A 1 -22.12 49.63 -1.40
CA MET A 1 -21.47 49.24 -2.67
C MET A 1 -20.86 47.85 -2.45
N GLU A 2 -21.63 46.79 -2.22
CA GLU A 2 -22.47 46.09 -3.18
C GLU A 2 -21.73 45.77 -4.50
N ARG A 3 -21.22 44.54 -4.59
CA ARG A 3 -21.18 43.75 -5.83
C ARG A 3 -21.33 42.27 -5.47
N SER A 4 -22.27 41.68 -6.18
CA SER A 4 -22.86 40.35 -6.02
C SER A 4 -22.14 39.30 -6.89
N ALA A 5 -22.30 38.04 -6.45
CA ALA A 5 -22.25 36.78 -7.21
C ALA A 5 -20.90 36.29 -7.78
N ARG A 6 -20.49 35.08 -7.35
CA ARG A 6 -20.83 33.83 -8.07
C ARG A 6 -20.38 32.58 -7.31
N ASP A 7 -21.38 31.78 -7.01
CA ASP A 7 -21.36 30.41 -6.52
C ASP A 7 -20.66 29.50 -7.55
N GLN A 8 -19.61 28.77 -7.15
CA GLN A 8 -19.01 27.71 -7.97
C GLN A 8 -19.05 26.39 -7.20
N LYS A 9 -20.18 25.72 -7.41
CA LYS A 9 -20.48 24.34 -7.03
C LYS A 9 -19.60 23.38 -7.84
N ILE A 10 -18.78 22.58 -7.18
CA ILE A 10 -17.96 21.52 -7.79
C ILE A 10 -18.90 20.40 -8.27
N PRO A 11 -18.74 19.85 -9.50
CA PRO A 11 -19.56 18.74 -9.96
C PRO A 11 -19.15 17.45 -9.24
N SER A 12 -20.12 16.80 -8.59
CA SER A 12 -20.01 15.43 -8.09
C SER A 12 -19.90 14.46 -9.27
N TYR A 13 -18.83 13.68 -9.33
CA TYR A 13 -18.73 12.56 -10.27
C TYR A 13 -19.77 11.49 -9.91
N GLN A 14 -20.74 11.32 -10.80
CA GLN A 14 -21.72 10.24 -10.78
C GLN A 14 -21.06 8.94 -11.22
N GLU A 15 -21.24 7.88 -10.43
CA GLU A 15 -20.93 6.50 -10.81
C GLU A 15 -21.83 6.07 -11.98
N LEU A 16 -21.22 5.58 -13.06
CA LEU A 16 -21.94 4.97 -14.18
C LEU A 16 -22.22 3.49 -13.90
N PRO A 17 -23.46 3.01 -14.07
CA PRO A 17 -23.81 1.61 -13.89
C PRO A 17 -23.51 0.82 -15.17
N VAL A 18 -22.60 -0.16 -15.11
CA VAL A 18 -22.48 -1.18 -16.18
C VAL A 18 -23.37 -2.36 -15.82
N LYS A 19 -24.58 -2.38 -16.39
CA LYS A 19 -25.48 -3.54 -16.40
C LYS A 19 -25.69 -4.02 -17.83
N ARG A 20 -25.72 -5.37 -17.95
CA ARG A 20 -26.43 -6.20 -18.96
C ARG A 20 -25.77 -6.25 -20.36
N THR A 21 -25.74 -7.34 -21.13
CA THR A 21 -26.52 -8.61 -21.12
C THR A 21 -25.94 -9.62 -22.13
N MET A 22 -26.26 -10.90 -21.89
CA MET A 22 -26.60 -11.98 -22.84
C MET A 22 -25.57 -12.61 -23.80
N ALA A 23 -25.30 -13.88 -23.47
CA ALA A 23 -25.66 -15.08 -24.24
C ALA A 23 -25.41 -15.10 -25.76
N ARG A 24 -24.55 -16.02 -26.18
CA ARG A 24 -24.68 -16.70 -27.48
C ARG A 24 -24.54 -18.20 -27.31
N ASN A 25 -25.55 -18.87 -27.85
CA ASN A 25 -25.69 -20.31 -28.03
C ASN A 25 -24.57 -20.87 -28.90
N PHE A 26 -24.03 -22.03 -28.52
CA PHE A 26 -23.57 -23.03 -29.48
C PHE A 26 -24.04 -24.40 -29.02
N ALA A 27 -25.06 -24.89 -29.72
CA ALA A 27 -25.53 -26.25 -29.66
C ALA A 27 -24.74 -27.11 -30.66
N GLY A 28 -24.45 -28.35 -30.25
CA GLY A 28 -24.14 -29.47 -31.14
C GLY A 28 -22.70 -29.98 -31.11
N ILE A 29 -22.45 -31.16 -30.55
CA ILE A 29 -22.49 -32.44 -31.29
C ILE A 29 -22.19 -33.59 -30.30
N ARG A 30 -22.93 -34.69 -30.52
CA ARG A 30 -23.04 -35.92 -29.73
C ARG A 30 -21.70 -36.65 -29.51
N ARG A 31 -21.58 -37.31 -28.35
CA ARG A 31 -21.40 -38.77 -28.30
C ARG A 31 -21.88 -39.32 -26.97
N SER A 32 -22.92 -40.14 -27.10
CA SER A 32 -23.39 -41.14 -26.15
C SER A 32 -22.26 -42.10 -25.77
N LEU A 33 -22.00 -42.23 -24.47
CA LEU A 33 -21.66 -43.51 -23.87
C LEU A 33 -22.55 -43.66 -22.64
N HIS A 34 -23.57 -44.50 -22.79
CA HIS A 34 -24.16 -45.23 -21.68
C HIS A 34 -23.01 -45.97 -20.98
N PHE A 35 -22.83 -45.68 -19.69
CA PHE A 35 -22.40 -46.68 -18.74
C PHE A 35 -23.52 -46.77 -17.71
N ASP A 36 -24.40 -47.73 -17.95
CA ASP A 36 -25.26 -48.27 -16.91
C ASP A 36 -24.37 -48.84 -15.81
N ASP A 37 -24.58 -48.41 -14.57
CA ASP A 37 -24.28 -49.20 -13.39
C ASP A 37 -25.08 -48.62 -12.21
N ALA A 38 -26.36 -48.94 -12.22
CA ALA A 38 -27.15 -48.94 -10.99
C ALA A 38 -26.85 -50.25 -10.26
N LEU A 39 -26.10 -50.21 -9.15
CA LEU A 39 -26.14 -51.26 -8.14
C LEU A 39 -25.63 -50.76 -6.78
N VAL A 40 -26.55 -50.84 -5.81
CA VAL A 40 -26.37 -50.97 -4.35
C VAL A 40 -26.07 -49.71 -3.54
N ALA A 41 -27.13 -49.16 -2.95
CA ALA A 41 -27.06 -48.45 -1.68
C ALA A 41 -26.63 -49.41 -0.55
N GLY A 42 -25.43 -49.21 -0.01
CA GLY A 42 -24.83 -49.88 1.16
C GLY A 42 -24.03 -48.87 2.00
N PRO A 43 -23.66 -49.20 3.25
CA PRO A 43 -23.66 -48.27 4.40
C PRO A 43 -22.60 -47.18 4.31
N HIS A 44 -23.01 -45.94 4.58
CA HIS A 44 -22.23 -44.75 4.96
C HIS A 44 -20.71 -44.82 4.74
N THR A 45 -20.27 -44.92 3.49
CA THR A 45 -18.87 -44.61 3.17
C THR A 45 -18.75 -43.09 3.19
N HIS A 46 -18.33 -42.52 4.32
CA HIS A 46 -17.83 -41.15 4.34
C HIS A 46 -16.59 -41.11 3.45
N SER A 47 -16.80 -40.84 2.17
CA SER A 47 -15.74 -40.50 1.23
C SER A 47 -15.15 -39.19 1.73
N MET A 48 -14.06 -39.30 2.51
CA MET A 48 -13.24 -38.18 2.95
C MET A 48 -12.54 -37.61 1.72
N THR A 49 -13.28 -36.90 0.87
CA THR A 49 -12.74 -36.20 -0.28
C THR A 49 -11.98 -34.98 0.23
N ILE A 50 -10.65 -35.05 0.18
CA ILE A 50 -9.79 -33.91 0.52
C ILE A 50 -10.01 -32.84 -0.56
N ARG A 51 -10.57 -31.69 -0.15
CA ARG A 51 -10.72 -30.52 -1.01
C ARG A 51 -9.63 -29.52 -0.71
N ALA A 52 -8.84 -29.16 -1.71
CA ALA A 52 -7.85 -28.10 -1.58
C ALA A 52 -8.54 -26.73 -1.48
N ILE A 53 -8.19 -25.96 -0.45
CA ILE A 53 -8.59 -24.56 -0.33
C ILE A 53 -7.43 -23.72 -0.87
N PRO A 54 -7.64 -22.85 -1.87
CA PRO A 54 -6.57 -22.00 -2.38
C PRO A 54 -6.09 -21.04 -1.30
N GLN A 55 -4.78 -20.89 -1.16
CA GLN A 55 -4.12 -19.94 -0.27
C GLN A 55 -3.06 -19.17 -1.05
N VAL A 56 -2.94 -17.87 -0.77
CA VAL A 56 -1.95 -16.98 -1.40
C VAL A 56 -0.79 -16.73 -0.45
N SER A 57 0.44 -16.74 -0.96
CA SER A 57 1.62 -16.40 -0.17
C SER A 57 1.66 -14.89 0.12
N VAL A 58 2.08 -14.53 1.33
CA VAL A 58 2.22 -13.12 1.75
C VAL A 58 3.69 -12.73 1.71
N GLY A 59 4.02 -11.70 0.92
CA GLY A 59 5.37 -11.15 0.83
C GLY A 59 5.82 -10.52 2.17
N ARG A 60 7.08 -10.74 2.54
CA ARG A 60 7.68 -10.22 3.78
C ARG A 60 8.96 -9.46 3.43
N ASN A 61 8.87 -8.13 3.38
CA ASN A 61 10.04 -7.29 3.07
C ASN A 61 11.16 -7.52 4.08
N GLY A 62 12.39 -7.73 3.59
CA GLY A 62 13.57 -8.04 4.41
C GLY A 62 13.85 -9.53 4.59
N LEU A 63 12.94 -10.43 4.19
CA LEU A 63 13.24 -11.87 4.09
C LEU A 63 13.71 -12.18 2.67
N GLY A 64 14.97 -12.61 2.54
CA GLY A 64 15.63 -12.89 1.26
C GLY A 64 16.22 -11.64 0.60
N ALA A 65 15.39 -10.61 0.39
CA ALA A 65 15.84 -9.32 -0.11
C ALA A 65 15.10 -8.17 0.59
N PHE A 66 15.75 -7.00 0.62
CA PHE A 66 15.16 -5.77 1.12
C PHE A 66 14.80 -4.84 -0.03
N ILE A 67 13.56 -4.37 -0.03
CA ILE A 67 13.04 -3.40 -0.99
C ILE A 67 12.72 -2.12 -0.21
N LEU A 68 13.37 -1.02 -0.60
CA LEU A 68 13.09 0.28 -0.02
C LEU A 68 11.67 0.74 -0.39
N GLN A 69 10.90 1.21 0.59
CA GLN A 69 9.47 1.46 0.41
C GLN A 69 9.16 2.76 -0.32
N CYS A 70 10.00 3.79 -0.16
CA CYS A 70 9.85 5.07 -0.86
C CYS A 70 10.27 4.92 -2.32
N ARG A 71 9.32 5.04 -3.25
CA ARG A 71 9.58 4.87 -4.69
C ARG A 71 9.97 6.19 -5.36
N LYS A 72 9.36 7.29 -4.91
CA LYS A 72 9.50 8.61 -5.52
C LYS A 72 9.47 9.72 -4.48
N LEU A 73 10.31 10.74 -4.68
CA LEU A 73 10.33 11.98 -3.92
C LEU A 73 10.18 13.18 -4.87
N ASP A 74 9.06 13.90 -4.73
CA ASP A 74 8.79 15.15 -5.43
C ASP A 74 9.17 16.35 -4.55
N PHE A 75 10.01 17.23 -5.10
CA PHE A 75 10.43 18.47 -4.47
C PHE A 75 9.75 19.66 -5.15
N HIS A 76 8.80 20.27 -4.44
CA HIS A 76 8.13 21.49 -4.89
C HIS A 76 8.79 22.71 -4.27
N TYR A 77 9.14 23.69 -5.09
CA TYR A 77 9.83 24.91 -4.67
C TYR A 77 9.25 26.16 -5.34
N CYS A 78 9.60 27.35 -4.85
CA CYS A 78 9.23 28.62 -5.46
C CYS A 78 10.47 29.53 -5.58
N ASP A 79 10.64 30.19 -6.72
CA ASP A 79 11.80 31.04 -6.98
C ASP A 79 11.79 32.34 -6.17
N TRP A 80 10.61 32.93 -5.99
CA TRP A 80 10.45 34.27 -5.39
C TRP A 80 10.19 34.24 -3.87
N ALA A 81 9.43 33.25 -3.38
CA ALA A 81 8.98 33.26 -2.00
C ALA A 81 10.14 32.99 -1.02
N GLY A 82 10.34 33.89 -0.06
CA GLY A 82 11.39 33.75 0.97
C GLY A 82 11.31 32.43 1.76
N SER A 83 10.10 31.87 1.90
CA SER A 83 9.91 30.58 2.57
C SER A 83 10.51 29.37 1.86
N SER A 84 10.82 29.49 0.57
CA SER A 84 11.47 28.48 -0.26
C SER A 84 13.00 28.65 -0.35
N ARG A 85 13.57 29.68 0.30
CA ARG A 85 15.01 29.96 0.25
C ARG A 85 15.86 28.72 0.59
N GLY A 86 15.53 28.02 1.68
CA GLY A 86 16.29 26.82 2.07
C GLY A 86 16.08 25.64 1.13
N MET A 87 14.89 25.49 0.55
CA MET A 87 14.63 24.47 -0.48
C MET A 87 15.46 24.73 -1.74
N ASN A 88 15.51 25.99 -2.20
CA ASN A 88 16.29 26.36 -3.38
C ASN A 88 17.79 26.09 -3.15
N LEU A 89 18.31 26.34 -1.94
CA LEU A 89 19.68 25.99 -1.57
C LEU A 89 19.91 24.47 -1.50
N PHE A 90 18.95 23.72 -0.95
CA PHE A 90 19.01 22.26 -0.89
C PHE A 90 19.07 21.63 -2.29
N ILE A 91 18.21 22.08 -3.21
CA ILE A 91 18.18 21.60 -4.60
C ILE A 91 19.54 21.84 -5.28
N LYS A 92 20.13 23.03 -5.09
CA LYS A 92 21.41 23.39 -5.72
C LYS A 92 22.62 22.64 -5.15
N GLN A 93 22.67 22.44 -3.83
CA GLN A 93 23.90 21.97 -3.17
C GLN A 93 23.89 20.50 -2.76
N LYS A 94 22.70 19.94 -2.46
CA LYS A 94 22.59 18.67 -1.74
C LYS A 94 21.78 17.60 -2.46
N LEU A 95 20.76 18.01 -3.21
CA LEU A 95 19.86 17.06 -3.86
C LEU A 95 20.60 16.12 -4.81
N GLN A 96 21.58 16.61 -5.57
CA GLN A 96 22.39 15.78 -6.47
C GLN A 96 23.14 14.67 -5.71
N LYS A 97 23.79 15.01 -4.59
CA LYS A 97 24.50 14.03 -3.75
C LYS A 97 23.53 13.03 -3.11
N PHE A 98 22.39 13.52 -2.63
CA PHE A 98 21.35 12.68 -2.04
C PHE A 98 20.74 11.72 -3.07
N ALA A 99 20.48 12.17 -4.30
CA ALA A 99 19.97 11.34 -5.38
C ALA A 99 20.99 10.28 -5.81
N ALA A 100 22.26 10.66 -5.94
CA ALA A 100 23.34 9.72 -6.26
C ALA A 100 23.50 8.61 -5.22
N GLN A 101 23.27 8.90 -3.94
CA GLN A 101 23.29 7.90 -2.85
C GLN A 101 22.06 6.99 -2.84
N ASN A 102 20.95 7.40 -3.46
CA ASN A 102 19.68 6.67 -3.42
C ASN A 102 19.16 6.42 -4.85
N PRO A 103 19.89 5.68 -5.70
CA PRO A 103 19.53 5.49 -7.11
C PRO A 103 18.22 4.72 -7.33
N GLN A 104 17.74 4.02 -6.31
CA GLN A 104 16.47 3.29 -6.30
C GLN A 104 15.21 4.18 -6.19
N ILE A 105 15.38 5.48 -5.92
CA ILE A 105 14.28 6.42 -5.73
C ILE A 105 14.23 7.38 -6.92
N GLU A 106 13.04 7.58 -7.46
CA GLU A 106 12.81 8.60 -8.47
C GLU A 106 12.75 9.99 -7.84
N PHE A 107 13.57 10.92 -8.31
CA PHE A 107 13.59 12.30 -7.84
C PHE A 107 12.99 13.22 -8.90
N THR A 108 11.94 13.95 -8.54
CA THR A 108 11.33 14.96 -9.41
C THR A 108 11.40 16.33 -8.74
N VAL A 109 11.76 17.35 -9.51
CA VAL A 109 11.81 18.74 -9.03
C VAL A 109 10.87 19.55 -9.90
N SER A 110 9.92 20.25 -9.27
CA SER A 110 8.96 21.07 -10.00
C SER A 110 8.71 22.40 -9.30
N PRO A 111 8.69 23.52 -10.05
CA PRO A 111 8.32 24.80 -9.49
C PRO A 111 6.83 24.83 -9.15
N ARG A 112 6.49 25.48 -8.04
CA ARG A 112 5.13 25.72 -7.57
C ARG A 112 5.01 27.17 -7.06
N PRO A 113 4.79 28.13 -7.98
CA PRO A 113 4.74 29.56 -7.64
C PRO A 113 3.69 29.87 -6.57
N SER A 114 3.96 30.88 -5.75
CA SER A 114 3.05 31.39 -4.71
C SER A 114 2.58 30.35 -3.68
N ARG A 115 3.35 29.27 -3.50
CA ARG A 115 3.06 28.19 -2.53
C ARG A 115 4.31 27.89 -1.70
N HIS A 116 4.09 27.42 -0.47
CA HIS A 116 5.18 26.95 0.38
C HIS A 116 5.84 25.70 -0.20
N PRO A 117 7.16 25.53 0.02
CA PRO A 117 7.87 24.35 -0.45
C PRO A 117 7.40 23.09 0.28
N VAL A 118 7.25 21.99 -0.46
CA VAL A 118 6.76 20.71 0.05
C VAL A 118 7.60 19.60 -0.55
N ILE A 119 7.90 18.57 0.26
CA ILE A 119 8.42 17.29 -0.23
C ILE A 119 7.26 16.29 -0.17
N VAL A 120 6.98 15.62 -1.27
CA VAL A 120 5.98 14.54 -1.34
C VAL A 120 6.70 13.23 -1.59
N GLY A 121 6.52 12.25 -0.70
CA GLY A 121 7.03 10.90 -0.88
C GLY A 121 5.90 9.94 -1.25
N THR A 122 6.07 9.24 -2.37
CA THR A 122 5.16 8.18 -2.83
C THR A 122 5.78 6.82 -2.52
N TYR A 123 4.98 5.93 -1.93
CA TYR A 123 5.42 4.62 -1.46
C TYR A 123 4.87 3.48 -2.32
N ILE A 124 5.50 2.31 -2.27
CA ILE A 124 5.08 1.11 -3.02
C ILE A 124 3.66 0.68 -2.65
N THR A 125 3.22 0.96 -1.43
CA THR A 125 1.84 0.73 -0.96
C THR A 125 0.79 1.63 -1.62
N GLY A 126 1.20 2.57 -2.49
CA GLY A 126 0.34 3.55 -3.13
C GLY A 126 -0.03 4.74 -2.22
N GLN A 127 0.47 4.76 -0.99
CA GLN A 127 0.28 5.88 -0.08
C GLN A 127 1.26 7.02 -0.41
N GLU A 128 0.86 8.24 -0.04
CA GLU A 128 1.69 9.44 -0.16
C GLU A 128 1.83 10.14 1.18
N ARG A 129 3.01 10.70 1.44
CA ARG A 129 3.27 11.54 2.61
C ARG A 129 3.89 12.86 2.16
N ALA A 130 3.20 13.95 2.47
CA ALA A 130 3.69 15.30 2.22
C ALA A 130 4.24 15.94 3.50
N ILE A 131 5.40 16.58 3.41
CA ILE A 131 5.98 17.39 4.48
C ILE A 131 6.22 18.81 3.96
N CYS A 132 5.55 19.79 4.57
CA CYS A 132 5.84 21.20 4.33
C CYS A 132 7.16 21.58 4.98
N VAL A 133 8.05 22.23 4.21
CA VAL A 133 9.41 22.59 4.65
C VAL A 133 9.65 24.11 4.59
N ARG A 134 8.58 24.89 4.83
CA ARG A 134 8.65 26.36 4.87
C ARG A 134 9.70 26.84 5.87
N ASN A 135 10.52 27.81 5.48
CA ASN A 135 11.52 28.47 6.34
C ASN A 135 12.52 27.51 6.99
N LEU A 136 12.70 26.30 6.46
CA LEU A 136 13.72 25.36 6.94
C LEU A 136 15.03 25.57 6.18
N ASP A 137 16.16 25.35 6.86
CA ASP A 137 17.48 25.34 6.24
C ASP A 137 17.72 24.08 5.39
N ALA A 138 18.65 24.16 4.45
CA ALA A 138 19.00 23.02 3.58
C ALA A 138 19.44 21.76 4.35
N ASN A 139 20.05 21.91 5.53
CA ASN A 139 20.37 20.80 6.44
C ASN A 139 19.13 20.15 7.05
N GLN A 140 18.14 20.96 7.45
CA GLN A 140 16.90 20.47 8.06
C GLN A 140 16.02 19.80 7.00
N ILE A 141 16.00 20.33 5.78
CA ILE A 141 15.30 19.74 4.63
C ILE A 141 15.89 18.38 4.29
N LEU A 142 17.21 18.22 4.30
CA LEU A 142 17.87 16.91 4.11
C LEU A 142 17.36 15.89 5.14
N LYS A 143 17.32 16.26 6.43
CA LYS A 143 16.78 15.38 7.48
C LYS A 143 15.31 14.99 7.25
N LYS A 144 14.50 15.89 6.68
CA LYS A 144 13.11 15.59 6.32
C LYS A 144 13.02 14.66 5.10
N ALA A 145 13.91 14.81 4.12
CA ALA A 145 14.00 13.90 2.98
C ALA A 145 14.45 12.49 3.42
N GLU A 146 15.46 12.39 4.30
CA GLU A 146 15.89 11.14 4.91
C GLU A 146 14.76 10.48 5.70
N MET A 147 14.03 11.25 6.51
CA MET A 147 12.84 10.76 7.22
C MET A 147 11.77 10.19 6.27
N LEU A 148 11.54 10.81 5.11
CA LEU A 148 10.58 10.29 4.12
C LEU A 148 11.11 9.04 3.42
N ARG A 149 12.40 8.97 3.12
CA ARG A 149 13.07 7.79 2.56
C ARG A 149 12.94 6.59 3.49
N ASP A 150 13.19 6.79 4.78
CA ASP A 150 13.24 5.72 5.79
C ASP A 150 11.85 5.29 6.28
N ALA A 151 10.80 6.04 5.93
CA ALA A 151 9.43 5.72 6.29
C ALA A 151 8.82 4.60 5.43
N THR A 152 7.85 3.88 6.00
CA THR A 152 7.14 2.77 5.33
C THR A 152 5.97 3.25 4.46
N GLY A 153 5.52 4.49 4.62
CA GLY A 153 4.31 5.03 3.97
C GLY A 153 3.00 4.65 4.65
N GLU A 154 3.00 3.77 5.65
CA GLU A 154 1.82 3.47 6.46
C GLU A 154 1.36 4.70 7.28
N LYS A 155 0.07 4.73 7.60
CA LYS A 155 -0.50 5.72 8.52
C LYS A 155 0.10 5.54 9.91
N ASN A 156 0.48 6.65 10.54
CA ASN A 156 1.01 6.63 11.90
C ASN A 156 -0.03 6.02 12.85
N LYS A 157 0.34 4.90 13.49
CA LYS A 157 -0.51 4.16 14.44
C LYS A 157 0.19 4.07 15.78
N LYS A 158 -0.58 4.14 16.88
CA LYS A 158 -0.04 3.88 18.21
C LYS A 158 0.28 2.39 18.32
N PHE A 159 1.50 2.07 18.73
CA PHE A 159 1.95 0.69 18.87
C PHE A 159 1.94 0.30 20.35
N SER A 160 1.35 -0.85 20.66
CA SER A 160 1.26 -1.36 22.03
C SER A 160 2.19 -2.54 22.31
N LYS A 161 2.49 -3.35 21.31
CA LYS A 161 3.27 -4.59 21.45
C LYS A 161 4.48 -4.50 20.55
N PRO A 162 5.72 -4.74 21.00
CA PRO A 162 6.91 -4.57 20.17
C PRO A 162 7.00 -5.55 18.98
N VAL A 163 6.37 -6.72 19.08
CA VAL A 163 6.49 -7.81 18.09
C VAL A 163 5.15 -8.06 17.41
N SER A 164 5.19 -8.19 16.07
CA SER A 164 4.06 -8.60 15.23
C SER A 164 4.46 -9.86 14.46
N SER A 165 3.65 -10.92 14.53
CA SER A 165 3.90 -12.19 13.85
C SER A 165 2.64 -12.67 13.13
N ILE A 166 2.85 -13.22 11.93
CA ILE A 166 1.82 -13.95 11.16
C ILE A 166 1.95 -15.47 11.41
N ASN A 167 3.10 -15.92 11.93
CA ASN A 167 3.37 -17.33 12.19
C ASN A 167 2.65 -17.78 13.47
N GLU A 168 2.24 -19.05 13.50
CA GLU A 168 1.69 -19.71 14.67
C GLU A 168 2.71 -19.87 15.80
N SER A 169 2.22 -20.08 17.02
CA SER A 169 3.07 -20.31 18.20
C SER A 169 3.83 -21.64 18.08
N VAL A 170 5.15 -21.60 18.26
CA VAL A 170 6.02 -22.79 18.21
C VAL A 170 5.63 -23.86 19.23
N ARG A 171 5.12 -23.45 20.40
CA ARG A 171 4.71 -24.35 21.50
C ARG A 171 3.19 -24.57 21.56
N GLY A 172 2.44 -24.04 20.59
CA GLY A 172 0.99 -23.98 20.65
C GLY A 172 0.47 -22.94 21.64
N VAL A 173 -0.86 -22.88 21.75
CA VAL A 173 -1.56 -22.11 22.78
C VAL A 173 -1.79 -23.04 23.98
N TRP A 174 -1.71 -22.50 25.20
CA TRP A 174 -1.97 -23.29 26.40
C TRP A 174 -3.35 -23.97 26.35
N SER A 175 -3.41 -25.23 26.79
CA SER A 175 -4.64 -26.02 26.90
C SER A 175 -4.70 -26.71 28.27
N PRO A 176 -5.83 -26.61 29.01
CA PRO A 176 -5.93 -27.18 30.35
C PRO A 176 -5.83 -28.70 30.39
N TYR A 177 -6.22 -29.38 29.29
CA TYR A 177 -6.26 -30.83 29.20
C TYR A 177 -4.92 -31.47 28.81
N HIS A 178 -3.97 -30.67 28.32
CA HIS A 178 -2.69 -31.15 27.78
C HIS A 178 -1.51 -30.84 28.72
N GLY A 179 -1.79 -30.66 30.02
CA GLY A 179 -0.80 -30.41 31.06
C GLY A 179 -0.82 -31.48 32.15
N HIS A 180 -0.01 -31.28 33.19
CA HIS A 180 0.08 -32.19 34.34
C HIS A 180 -1.12 -32.08 35.33
N GLY A 181 -2.17 -31.34 34.95
CA GLY A 181 -3.33 -31.07 35.79
C GLY A 181 -3.04 -30.08 36.94
N MET A 182 -4.04 -29.30 37.33
CA MET A 182 -4.04 -28.60 38.61
C MET A 182 -5.00 -29.33 39.54
N LYS A 183 -4.52 -29.76 40.72
CA LYS A 183 -5.40 -30.25 41.77
C LYS A 183 -6.15 -29.06 42.35
N VAL A 184 -7.48 -29.17 42.39
CA VAL A 184 -8.39 -28.20 43.02
C VAL A 184 -8.46 -28.50 44.51
#